data_AF-A0A7G8AEA9-F1
#
_entry.id   AF-A0A7G8AEA9-F1
#
_cell.length_a   1.000
_cell.length_b   1.000
_cell.length_c   1.000
_cell.angle_alpha   90.00
_cell.angle_beta   90.00
_cell.angle_gamma   90.00
#
_symmetry.space_group_name_H-M   'P 1'
#
loop_
_entity.id
_entity.type
_entity.pdbx_description
1 polymer ?
#
loop_
_entity_poly.entity_id
_entity_poly.type
_entity_poly.pdbx_seq_one_letter_code
_entity_poly.pdbx_strand_id
1 'polypeptide(L)'
;MRQMKIRNLAGKALGAAFSLGLMFSPATAGASIKVLQSTYPDGTAAPAELYLSGEITTSTKQEMLAALDQIGRKVPMLYLDSAGGDLVAGMELGEAIRRRGINTSIGKSSGNYGKPLPGICYSACVLTFSGGHFRFADQNARIGIHRFYRRTTSTSDLDVGQVVSAAITSYLIRMGVSPLLFEKMAQVGGGKMQLLPISEASGLSLVNNGILSPQWGIEGKQGTVYLKGEQETWNGTGKLIVTCASHNGVKISALYDAGTNNQEILRNARNYTLRVNSQFLPIPHLQSAPKISGDYLTATFTPDSSMIWDMQSAEQLGFGFHPTGSDSFYGFLIDARSERDLIRSFVQHCQSRD
;
A
#
# COMPACT_ATOMS: atom_id res chain seq x y z
N MET A 1 68.00 60.75 30.05
CA MET A 1 68.12 61.04 28.60
C MET A 1 69.19 60.11 28.03
N ARG A 2 68.82 58.86 27.69
CA ARG A 2 68.71 58.30 26.33
C ARG A 2 69.97 58.43 25.47
N GLN A 3 70.72 57.32 25.42
CA GLN A 3 71.55 56.92 24.28
C GLN A 3 70.97 55.67 23.61
N MET A 4 71.30 55.57 22.33
CA MET A 4 70.89 54.66 21.28
C MET A 4 71.36 53.22 21.47
N LYS A 5 70.55 52.23 21.05
CA LYS A 5 71.06 50.95 20.52
C LYS A 5 70.03 50.28 19.60
N ILE A 6 70.55 49.88 18.44
CA ILE A 6 69.94 49.21 17.28
C ILE A 6 69.60 47.74 17.65
N ARG A 7 68.51 47.18 17.11
CA ARG A 7 68.43 45.75 16.77
C ARG A 7 67.43 45.44 15.65
N ASN A 8 67.95 44.69 14.68
CA ASN A 8 67.33 44.04 13.51
C ASN A 8 66.02 43.32 13.81
N LEU A 9 65.10 43.33 12.84
CA LEU A 9 64.10 42.28 12.66
C LEU A 9 64.03 41.88 11.17
N ALA A 10 64.32 40.59 10.97
CA ALA A 10 64.41 39.89 9.71
C ALA A 10 63.06 39.80 8.99
N GLY A 11 63.09 39.94 7.67
CA GLY A 11 61.97 39.60 6.79
C GLY A 11 61.72 38.09 6.78
N LYS A 12 60.44 37.71 6.87
CA LYS A 12 59.95 36.39 6.48
C LYS A 12 58.89 36.58 5.40
N ALA A 13 59.22 36.14 4.19
CA ALA A 13 58.25 35.97 3.11
C ALA A 13 57.30 34.82 3.49
N LEU A 14 56.00 35.10 3.53
CA LEU A 14 54.96 34.08 3.61
C LEU A 14 54.70 33.56 2.19
N GLY A 15 55.12 32.33 1.91
CA GLY A 15 54.66 31.56 0.76
C GLY A 15 53.24 31.06 1.02
N ALA A 16 52.29 31.44 0.18
CA ALA A 16 50.93 30.90 0.19
C ALA A 16 50.95 29.50 -0.44
N ALA A 17 50.76 28.47 0.38
CA ALA A 17 50.50 27.11 -0.11
C ALA A 17 49.03 27.01 -0.53
N PHE A 18 48.76 26.94 -1.83
CA PHE A 18 47.47 26.55 -2.38
C PHE A 18 47.29 25.05 -2.15
N SER A 19 46.54 24.67 -1.11
CA SER A 19 46.05 23.31 -0.94
C SER A 19 44.98 23.04 -1.98
N LEU A 20 45.34 22.29 -3.03
CA LEU A 20 44.41 21.72 -4.00
C LEU A 20 43.59 20.64 -3.29
N GLY A 21 42.47 21.04 -2.67
CA GLY A 21 41.52 20.11 -2.09
C GLY A 21 40.89 19.26 -3.20
N LEU A 22 41.33 18.01 -3.32
CA LEU A 22 40.62 16.97 -4.07
C LEU A 22 39.23 16.81 -3.44
N MET A 23 38.22 17.45 -4.02
CA MET A 23 36.82 17.15 -3.73
C MET A 23 36.53 15.76 -4.30
N PHE A 24 36.62 14.75 -3.45
CA PHE A 24 36.02 13.44 -3.71
C PHE A 24 34.50 13.64 -3.82
N SER A 25 33.99 13.74 -5.05
CA SER A 25 32.58 13.41 -5.29
C SER A 25 32.45 11.91 -5.05
N PRO A 26 31.63 11.45 -4.09
CA PRO A 26 31.36 10.03 -3.98
C PRO A 26 30.71 9.61 -5.30
N ALA A 27 31.28 8.63 -6.00
CA ALA A 27 30.60 7.98 -7.10
C ALA A 27 29.25 7.51 -6.56
N THR A 28 28.15 8.01 -7.12
CA THR A 28 26.82 7.54 -6.79
C THR A 28 26.72 6.11 -7.30
N ALA A 29 26.86 5.15 -6.38
CA ALA A 29 26.59 3.76 -6.71
C ALA A 29 25.11 3.65 -7.08
N GLY A 30 24.82 3.16 -8.29
CA GLY A 30 23.47 2.89 -8.75
C GLY A 30 22.74 1.91 -7.83
N ALA A 31 21.44 1.72 -8.07
CA ALA A 31 20.62 0.81 -7.29
C ALA A 31 21.28 -0.57 -7.14
N SER A 32 21.24 -1.12 -5.93
CA SER A 32 21.62 -2.48 -5.63
C SER A 32 20.37 -3.29 -5.32
N ILE A 33 20.23 -4.45 -5.97
CA ILE A 33 19.10 -5.35 -5.79
C ILE A 33 19.60 -6.66 -5.21
N LYS A 34 19.12 -6.99 -4.01
CA LYS A 34 19.42 -8.23 -3.30
C LYS A 34 18.16 -9.09 -3.23
N VAL A 35 18.28 -10.34 -3.65
CA VAL A 35 17.23 -11.37 -3.47
C VAL A 35 17.57 -12.20 -2.24
N LEU A 36 16.63 -12.33 -1.31
CA LEU A 36 16.73 -13.21 -0.16
C LEU A 36 15.71 -14.35 -0.32
N GLN A 37 16.22 -15.54 -0.56
CA GLN A 37 15.42 -16.77 -0.55
C GLN A 37 15.50 -17.42 0.84
N SER A 38 14.39 -18.02 1.27
CA SER A 38 14.31 -18.70 2.55
C SER A 38 13.38 -19.91 2.49
N THR A 39 13.44 -20.75 3.51
CA THR A 39 12.55 -21.89 3.73
C THR A 39 11.95 -21.77 5.12
N TYR A 40 10.67 -22.07 5.24
CA TYR A 40 10.01 -22.18 6.53
C TYR A 40 10.61 -23.34 7.36
N PRO A 41 10.41 -23.36 8.69
CA PRO A 41 10.91 -24.44 9.55
C PRO A 41 10.45 -25.84 9.16
N ASP A 42 9.31 -25.95 8.48
CA ASP A 42 8.76 -27.21 7.95
C ASP A 42 9.41 -27.66 6.62
N GLY A 43 10.41 -26.93 6.13
CA GLY A 43 11.15 -27.22 4.90
C GLY A 43 10.48 -26.70 3.63
N THR A 44 9.29 -26.09 3.72
CA THR A 44 8.63 -25.51 2.54
C THR A 44 9.29 -24.20 2.12
N ALA A 45 9.34 -23.93 0.82
CA ALA A 45 9.94 -22.70 0.30
C ALA A 45 9.10 -21.48 0.70
N ALA A 46 9.73 -20.51 1.36
CA ALA A 46 9.10 -19.23 1.66
C ALA A 46 9.07 -18.35 0.40
N PRO A 47 8.10 -17.41 0.29
CA PRO A 47 8.16 -16.35 -0.71
C PRO A 47 9.53 -15.64 -0.67
N ALA A 48 10.07 -15.21 -1.80
CA ALA A 48 11.33 -14.46 -1.80
C ALA A 48 11.11 -13.00 -1.37
N GLU A 49 12.09 -12.42 -0.70
CA GLU A 49 12.16 -10.98 -0.45
C GLU A 49 13.16 -10.32 -1.40
N LEU A 50 12.79 -9.18 -1.96
CA LEU A 50 13.71 -8.35 -2.74
C LEU A 50 13.99 -7.09 -1.96
N TYR A 51 15.25 -6.68 -1.93
CA TYR A 51 15.69 -5.43 -1.33
C TYR A 51 16.33 -4.59 -2.41
N LEU A 52 15.77 -3.40 -2.66
CA LEU A 52 16.33 -2.39 -3.53
C LEU A 52 16.84 -1.25 -2.65
N SER A 53 18.14 -1.00 -2.73
CA SER A 53 18.79 0.11 -2.05
C SER A 53 19.60 0.98 -3.01
N GLY A 54 19.92 2.21 -2.60
CA GLY A 54 20.70 3.13 -3.42
C GLY A 54 19.86 4.00 -4.36
N GLU A 55 20.51 4.61 -5.36
CA GLU A 55 19.88 5.58 -6.24
C GLU A 55 19.03 4.92 -7.33
N ILE A 56 17.80 5.39 -7.52
CA ILE A 56 16.91 4.95 -8.60
C ILE A 56 17.33 5.64 -9.90
N THR A 57 17.77 4.86 -10.87
CA THR A 57 18.25 5.32 -12.18
C THR A 57 17.38 4.73 -13.29
N THR A 58 17.63 5.16 -14.53
CA THR A 58 16.94 4.63 -15.72
C THR A 58 17.17 3.13 -15.96
N SER A 59 18.24 2.53 -15.40
CA SER A 59 18.52 1.08 -15.52
C SER A 59 17.82 0.24 -14.45
N THR A 60 17.46 0.83 -13.30
CA THR A 60 16.92 0.12 -12.13
C THR A 60 15.70 -0.73 -12.44
N LYS A 61 14.82 -0.26 -13.34
CA LYS A 61 13.66 -1.04 -13.79
C LYS A 61 14.08 -2.38 -14.40
N GLN A 62 15.03 -2.36 -15.33
CA GLN A 62 15.47 -3.57 -16.01
C GLN A 62 16.20 -4.53 -15.06
N GLU A 63 17.03 -4.00 -14.17
CA GLU A 63 17.71 -4.77 -13.13
C GLU A 63 16.71 -5.48 -12.20
N MET A 64 15.63 -4.78 -11.79
CA MET A 64 14.57 -5.37 -10.96
C MET A 64 13.84 -6.48 -11.71
N LEU A 65 13.45 -6.25 -12.96
CA LEU A 65 12.74 -7.26 -13.76
C LEU A 65 13.60 -8.51 -13.94
N ALA A 66 14.90 -8.35 -14.21
CA ALA A 66 15.84 -9.47 -14.30
C ALA A 66 15.96 -10.25 -12.97
N ALA A 67 15.99 -9.56 -11.83
CA ALA A 67 16.01 -10.22 -10.52
C ALA A 67 14.71 -10.98 -10.23
N LEU A 68 13.55 -10.44 -10.64
CA LEU A 68 12.25 -11.10 -10.48
C LEU A 68 12.13 -12.38 -11.31
N ASP A 69 12.64 -12.36 -12.53
CA ASP A 69 12.54 -13.49 -13.45
C ASP A 69 13.33 -14.72 -12.93
N GLN A 70 14.28 -14.53 -12.02
CA GLN A 70 15.03 -15.61 -11.36
C GLN A 70 14.24 -16.34 -10.24
N ILE A 71 13.15 -15.78 -9.75
CA ILE A 71 12.45 -16.27 -8.54
C ILE A 71 11.36 -17.30 -8.87
N GLY A 72 10.82 -17.29 -10.10
CA GLY A 72 9.90 -18.32 -10.62
C GLY A 72 8.55 -18.50 -9.90
N ARG A 73 8.21 -17.65 -8.90
CA ARG A 73 6.97 -17.73 -8.09
C ARG A 73 6.26 -16.38 -7.96
N LYS A 74 5.00 -16.42 -7.51
CA LYS A 74 4.10 -15.26 -7.40
C LYS A 74 4.46 -14.33 -6.23
N VAL A 75 4.42 -13.04 -6.57
CA VAL A 75 4.34 -11.80 -5.75
C VAL A 75 5.37 -11.67 -4.62
N PRO A 76 6.62 -11.32 -4.96
CA PRO A 76 7.62 -10.94 -3.97
C PRO A 76 7.21 -9.66 -3.24
N MET A 77 7.64 -9.55 -1.98
CA MET A 77 7.71 -8.27 -1.28
C MET A 77 8.96 -7.54 -1.74
N LEU A 78 8.82 -6.31 -2.22
CA LEU A 78 9.93 -5.41 -2.54
C LEU A 78 10.13 -4.41 -1.41
N TYR A 79 11.24 -4.56 -0.70
CA TYR A 79 11.73 -3.61 0.29
C TYR A 79 12.54 -2.50 -0.38
N LEU A 80 12.21 -1.26 -0.06
CA LEU A 80 12.86 -0.07 -0.58
C LEU A 80 13.65 0.64 0.53
N ASP A 81 14.92 0.91 0.26
CA ASP A 81 15.82 1.71 1.10
C ASP A 81 16.62 2.70 0.22
N SER A 82 15.98 3.80 -0.17
CA SER A 82 16.50 4.71 -1.19
C SER A 82 16.27 6.18 -0.85
N ALA A 83 17.31 6.99 -1.08
CA ALA A 83 17.21 8.45 -1.03
C ALA A 83 16.52 9.06 -2.28
N GLY A 84 16.10 8.23 -3.24
CA GLY A 84 15.48 8.63 -4.49
C GLY A 84 16.43 8.51 -5.67
N GLY A 85 16.34 9.46 -6.61
CA GLY A 85 17.06 9.43 -7.87
C GLY A 85 16.23 10.11 -8.96
N ASP A 86 16.21 9.52 -10.14
CA ASP A 86 15.47 10.05 -11.29
C ASP A 86 13.95 9.93 -11.12
N LEU A 87 13.26 11.04 -11.36
CA LEU A 87 11.81 11.16 -11.23
C LEU A 87 11.06 10.22 -12.18
N VAL A 88 11.45 10.20 -13.45
CA VAL A 88 10.76 9.42 -14.49
C VAL A 88 11.01 7.94 -14.27
N ALA A 89 12.26 7.56 -13.98
CA ALA A 89 12.62 6.18 -13.65
C ALA A 89 11.86 5.65 -12.42
N GLY A 90 11.67 6.48 -11.39
CA GLY A 90 10.86 6.11 -10.22
C GLY A 90 9.40 5.81 -10.56
N MET A 91 8.77 6.65 -11.40
CA MET A 91 7.40 6.39 -11.88
C MET A 91 7.33 5.15 -12.75
N GLU A 92 8.23 4.98 -13.72
CA GLU A 92 8.26 3.81 -14.60
C GLU A 92 8.47 2.51 -13.83
N LEU A 93 9.35 2.53 -12.83
CA LEU A 93 9.59 1.39 -11.96
C LEU A 93 8.36 1.06 -11.12
N GLY A 94 7.72 2.08 -10.53
CA GLY A 94 6.48 1.90 -9.79
C GLY A 94 5.33 1.35 -10.64
N GLU A 95 5.21 1.76 -11.91
CA GLU A 95 4.25 1.15 -12.82
C GLU A 95 4.55 -0.33 -13.12
N ALA A 96 5.83 -0.67 -13.27
CA ALA A 96 6.26 -2.06 -13.47
C ALA A 96 5.93 -2.93 -12.26
N ILE A 97 6.13 -2.40 -11.04
CA ILE A 97 5.73 -3.01 -9.77
C ILE A 97 4.21 -3.26 -9.76
N ARG A 98 3.40 -2.23 -10.05
CA ARG A 98 1.94 -2.32 -10.08
C ARG A 98 1.44 -3.37 -11.06
N ARG A 99 1.94 -3.37 -12.30
CA ARG A 99 1.52 -4.32 -13.34
C ARG A 99 1.79 -5.78 -12.97
N ARG A 100 2.84 -6.04 -12.17
CA ARG A 100 3.17 -7.37 -11.66
C ARG A 100 2.46 -7.73 -10.36
N GLY A 101 1.64 -6.84 -9.79
CA GLY A 101 0.95 -7.04 -8.51
C GLY A 101 1.90 -7.11 -7.31
N ILE A 102 3.13 -6.58 -7.43
CA ILE A 102 4.16 -6.65 -6.40
C ILE A 102 3.80 -5.76 -5.22
N ASN A 103 4.06 -6.24 -4.01
CA ASN A 103 3.86 -5.48 -2.78
C ASN A 103 5.14 -4.75 -2.42
N THR A 104 5.02 -3.56 -1.83
CA THR A 104 6.18 -2.77 -1.42
C THR A 104 6.20 -2.55 0.08
N SER A 105 7.40 -2.47 0.62
CA SER A 105 7.64 -2.09 2.01
C SER A 105 8.84 -1.17 2.10
N ILE A 106 8.91 -0.30 3.11
CA ILE A 106 10.09 0.53 3.36
C ILE A 106 10.95 -0.16 4.42
N GLY A 107 12.13 -0.60 4.02
CA GLY A 107 13.01 -1.36 4.89
C GLY A 107 14.31 -1.77 4.21
N LYS A 108 15.32 -2.06 5.02
CA LYS A 108 16.61 -2.58 4.58
C LYS A 108 16.81 -4.01 5.08
N SER A 109 17.60 -4.77 4.34
CA SER A 109 17.86 -6.18 4.67
C SER A 109 18.62 -6.29 5.99
N SER A 110 18.10 -7.06 6.95
CA SER A 110 18.88 -7.53 8.10
C SER A 110 19.75 -8.75 7.78
N GLY A 111 19.55 -9.35 6.59
CA GLY A 111 20.04 -10.68 6.25
C GLY A 111 19.14 -11.83 6.73
N ASN A 112 18.17 -11.56 7.60
CA ASN A 112 17.20 -12.54 8.09
C ASN A 112 15.84 -12.35 7.43
N TYR A 113 15.28 -13.44 6.92
CA TYR A 113 13.96 -13.47 6.29
C TYR A 113 12.87 -13.01 7.26
N GLY A 114 11.92 -12.21 6.76
CA GLY A 114 10.79 -11.67 7.52
C GLY A 114 11.16 -10.63 8.57
N LYS A 115 12.42 -10.18 8.61
CA LYS A 115 12.94 -9.26 9.64
C LYS A 115 13.66 -8.06 9.01
N PRO A 116 12.99 -7.23 8.20
CA PRO A 116 13.60 -6.02 7.68
C PRO A 116 13.95 -5.06 8.83
N LEU A 117 15.04 -4.30 8.69
CA LEU A 117 15.31 -3.15 9.56
C LEU A 117 14.63 -1.90 8.99
N PRO A 118 14.36 -0.87 9.81
CA PRO A 118 13.83 0.39 9.31
C PRO A 118 14.71 1.00 8.21
N GLY A 119 14.08 1.39 7.11
CA GLY A 119 14.71 1.98 5.93
C GLY A 119 14.23 3.41 5.64
N ILE A 120 14.76 3.99 4.57
CA ILE A 120 14.36 5.31 4.08
C ILE A 120 13.73 5.21 2.69
N CYS A 121 12.79 6.10 2.39
CA CYS A 121 12.24 6.21 1.04
C CYS A 121 11.92 7.68 0.73
N TYR A 122 12.83 8.32 0.00
CA TYR A 122 12.77 9.75 -0.30
C TYR A 122 12.60 10.01 -1.80
N SER A 123 12.01 11.17 -2.14
CA SER A 123 11.97 11.65 -3.53
C SER A 123 11.37 10.59 -4.48
N ALA A 124 12.06 10.24 -5.57
CA ALA A 124 11.64 9.24 -6.54
C ALA A 124 11.32 7.86 -5.92
N CYS A 125 11.92 7.51 -4.78
CA CYS A 125 11.55 6.29 -4.06
C CYS A 125 10.08 6.29 -3.65
N VAL A 126 9.54 7.44 -3.21
CA VAL A 126 8.12 7.55 -2.81
C VAL A 126 7.21 7.21 -3.99
N LEU A 127 7.60 7.62 -5.19
CA LEU A 127 6.86 7.30 -6.42
C LEU A 127 6.99 5.81 -6.73
N THR A 128 8.18 5.23 -6.69
CA THR A 128 8.37 3.77 -6.81
C THR A 128 7.52 2.99 -5.80
N PHE A 129 7.55 3.39 -4.52
CA PHE A 129 6.81 2.78 -3.42
C PHE A 129 5.30 2.80 -3.65
N SER A 130 4.76 3.90 -4.20
CA SER A 130 3.33 3.99 -4.52
C SER A 130 2.87 2.95 -5.55
N GLY A 131 3.79 2.44 -6.37
CA GLY A 131 3.56 1.36 -7.33
C GLY A 131 3.09 0.06 -6.69
N GLY A 132 3.45 -0.19 -5.43
CA GLY A 132 3.08 -1.42 -4.71
C GLY A 132 1.57 -1.63 -4.64
N HIS A 133 1.13 -2.88 -4.86
CA HIS A 133 -0.27 -3.26 -4.74
C HIS A 133 -0.73 -3.07 -3.29
N PHE A 134 -0.12 -3.79 -2.35
CA PHE A 134 -0.09 -3.44 -0.94
C PHE A 134 1.21 -2.73 -0.58
N ARG A 135 1.11 -1.77 0.34
CA ARG A 135 2.18 -0.82 0.68
C ARG A 135 2.32 -0.70 2.18
N PHE A 136 3.44 -1.21 2.70
CA PHE A 136 3.71 -1.31 4.13
C PHE A 136 4.82 -0.33 4.54
N ALA A 137 4.69 0.23 5.74
CA ALA A 137 5.77 1.01 6.34
C ALA A 137 5.74 0.84 7.87
N ASP A 138 6.87 0.43 8.44
CA ASP A 138 7.06 0.44 9.90
C ASP A 138 6.99 1.87 10.45
N GLN A 139 6.62 2.03 11.72
CA GLN A 139 6.53 3.36 12.36
C GLN A 139 7.89 4.09 12.39
N ASN A 140 9.00 3.36 12.35
CA ASN A 140 10.35 3.93 12.31
C ASN A 140 10.89 4.09 10.88
N ALA A 141 10.14 3.67 9.85
CA ALA A 141 10.50 3.95 8.47
C ALA A 141 10.36 5.45 8.19
N ARG A 142 11.23 5.97 7.30
CA ARG A 142 11.26 7.41 7.01
C ARG A 142 10.82 7.66 5.57
N ILE A 143 9.70 8.37 5.42
CA ILE A 143 9.21 8.85 4.14
C ILE A 143 9.59 10.33 4.01
N GLY A 144 10.18 10.70 2.89
CA GLY A 144 10.72 12.04 2.65
C GLY A 144 10.21 12.59 1.33
N ILE A 145 9.44 13.66 1.41
CA ILE A 145 8.89 14.34 0.25
C ILE A 145 9.62 15.66 0.05
N HIS A 146 9.77 16.04 -1.22
CA HIS A 146 10.30 17.34 -1.61
C HIS A 146 9.71 17.75 -2.94
N ARG A 147 10.03 18.99 -3.32
CA ARG A 147 9.51 19.61 -4.51
C ARG A 147 10.23 19.12 -5.78
N PHE A 148 9.51 18.41 -6.65
CA PHE A 148 9.98 18.05 -8.00
C PHE A 148 9.89 19.25 -8.95
N TYR A 149 10.84 20.18 -8.90
CA TYR A 149 10.90 21.30 -9.84
C TYR A 149 12.34 21.52 -10.34
N ARG A 150 12.45 21.90 -11.61
CA ARG A 150 13.65 22.53 -12.18
C ARG A 150 13.71 23.99 -11.68
N ARG A 151 14.89 24.54 -11.37
CA ARG A 151 15.07 25.99 -11.15
C ARG A 151 14.68 26.71 -12.45
N THR A 152 13.67 27.57 -12.41
CA THR A 152 13.06 28.19 -13.60
C THR A 152 13.58 29.60 -13.86
N THR A 153 13.86 29.93 -15.13
CA THR A 153 14.18 31.29 -15.61
C THR A 153 13.45 31.70 -16.91
N SER A 154 12.65 30.83 -17.53
CA SER A 154 11.99 31.09 -18.83
C SER A 154 10.52 30.62 -18.91
N THR A 155 9.75 31.14 -19.88
CA THR A 155 8.32 30.83 -20.10
C THR A 155 8.09 29.42 -20.67
N SER A 156 8.94 28.92 -21.56
CA SER A 156 8.85 27.53 -22.09
C SER A 156 9.05 26.47 -21.00
N ASP A 157 9.77 26.81 -19.94
CA ASP A 157 10.00 25.92 -18.79
C ASP A 157 8.81 25.87 -17.81
N LEU A 158 7.89 26.86 -17.85
CA LEU A 158 6.64 26.81 -17.08
C LEU A 158 5.71 25.73 -17.62
N ASP A 159 5.62 25.60 -18.95
CA ASP A 159 4.84 24.55 -19.62
C ASP A 159 5.39 23.15 -19.27
N VAL A 160 6.72 23.00 -19.23
CA VAL A 160 7.37 21.76 -18.78
C VAL A 160 7.04 21.45 -17.32
N GLY A 161 7.03 22.45 -16.44
CA GLY A 161 6.64 22.28 -15.04
C GLY A 161 5.18 21.82 -14.86
N GLN A 162 4.27 22.35 -15.67
CA GLN A 162 2.86 21.94 -15.67
C GLN A 162 2.67 20.50 -16.16
N VAL A 163 3.35 20.12 -17.25
CA VAL A 163 3.32 18.75 -17.78
C VAL A 163 3.84 17.75 -16.75
N VAL A 164 4.96 18.06 -16.07
CA VAL A 164 5.52 17.21 -15.01
C VAL A 164 4.56 17.09 -13.83
N SER A 165 3.94 18.19 -13.41
CA SER A 165 2.95 18.20 -12.32
C SER A 165 1.76 17.30 -12.64
N ALA A 166 1.19 17.46 -13.83
CA ALA A 166 0.08 16.64 -14.31
C ALA A 166 0.47 15.15 -14.41
N ALA A 167 1.68 14.84 -14.87
CA ALA A 167 2.19 13.48 -14.95
C ALA A 167 2.29 12.82 -13.56
N ILE A 168 2.83 13.54 -12.56
CA ILE A 168 2.92 13.03 -11.19
C ILE A 168 1.52 12.83 -10.59
N THR A 169 0.62 13.82 -10.73
CA THR A 169 -0.75 13.70 -10.22
C THR A 169 -1.49 12.52 -10.86
N SER A 170 -1.41 12.37 -12.19
CA SER A 170 -2.01 11.24 -12.91
C SER A 170 -1.42 9.90 -12.47
N TYR A 171 -0.10 9.84 -12.27
CA TYR A 171 0.57 8.66 -11.73
C TYR A 171 0.05 8.29 -10.34
N LEU A 172 -0.01 9.24 -9.39
CA LEU A 172 -0.53 8.99 -8.04
C LEU A 172 -1.97 8.46 -8.05
N ILE A 173 -2.85 9.06 -8.86
CA ILE A 173 -4.25 8.61 -9.00
C ILE A 173 -4.30 7.16 -9.49
N ARG A 174 -3.53 6.80 -10.54
CA ARG A 174 -3.48 5.42 -11.04
C ARG A 174 -2.92 4.42 -10.02
N MET A 175 -2.06 4.88 -9.11
CA MET A 175 -1.52 4.07 -8.02
C MET A 175 -2.44 3.99 -6.78
N GLY A 176 -3.59 4.67 -6.81
CA GLY A 176 -4.52 4.75 -5.67
C GLY A 176 -3.94 5.55 -4.50
N VAL A 177 -3.18 6.60 -4.80
CA VAL A 177 -2.63 7.54 -3.82
C VAL A 177 -3.29 8.90 -4.01
N SER A 178 -3.61 9.57 -2.90
CA SER A 178 -4.26 10.88 -2.92
C SER A 178 -3.41 11.91 -3.67
N PRO A 179 -3.99 12.69 -4.59
CA PRO A 179 -3.28 13.75 -5.30
C PRO A 179 -2.79 14.88 -4.36
N LEU A 180 -3.35 14.97 -3.15
CA LEU A 180 -2.87 15.87 -2.09
C LEU A 180 -1.41 15.59 -1.67
N LEU A 181 -0.90 14.38 -1.95
CA LEU A 181 0.52 14.09 -1.75
C LEU A 181 1.40 14.98 -2.65
N PHE A 182 1.00 15.19 -3.90
CA PHE A 182 1.74 16.07 -4.81
C PHE A 182 1.65 17.54 -4.37
N GLU A 183 0.48 17.98 -3.92
CA GLU A 183 0.33 19.33 -3.35
C GLU A 183 1.32 19.56 -2.20
N LYS A 184 1.40 18.60 -1.26
CA LYS A 184 2.38 18.64 -0.15
C LYS A 184 3.81 18.66 -0.65
N MET A 185 4.17 17.82 -1.64
CA MET A 185 5.48 17.84 -2.27
C MET A 185 5.82 19.22 -2.85
N ALA A 186 4.88 19.84 -3.58
CA ALA A 186 5.08 21.14 -4.21
C ALA A 186 5.23 22.30 -3.22
N GLN A 187 4.59 22.21 -2.05
CA GLN A 187 4.68 23.19 -0.97
C GLN A 187 6.00 23.11 -0.19
N VAL A 188 6.77 22.02 -0.29
CA VAL A 188 8.09 21.92 0.35
C VAL A 188 9.02 22.98 -0.26
N GLY A 189 9.62 23.82 0.60
CA GLY A 189 10.54 24.87 0.17
C GLY A 189 11.71 24.31 -0.67
N GLY A 190 12.15 25.07 -1.68
CA GLY A 190 13.22 24.64 -2.59
C GLY A 190 14.49 24.21 -1.85
N GLY A 191 15.05 23.05 -2.22
CA GLY A 191 16.25 22.48 -1.60
C GLY A 191 16.02 21.89 -0.21
N LYS A 192 14.78 21.88 0.29
CA LYS A 192 14.42 21.25 1.56
C LYS A 192 13.75 19.90 1.30
N MET A 193 13.76 19.06 2.33
CA MET A 193 13.00 17.83 2.39
C MET A 193 12.11 17.88 3.63
N GLN A 194 10.87 17.46 3.49
CA GLN A 194 9.94 17.28 4.59
C GLN A 194 9.76 15.78 4.86
N LEU A 195 9.90 15.37 6.12
CA LEU A 195 9.51 14.02 6.52
C LEU A 195 7.99 13.94 6.64
N LEU A 196 7.42 12.90 6.03
CA LEU A 196 5.99 12.62 6.07
C LEU A 196 5.73 11.53 7.13
N PRO A 197 5.01 11.84 8.23
CA PRO A 197 4.63 10.85 9.23
C PRO A 197 3.84 9.68 8.62
N ILE A 198 4.01 8.47 9.16
CA ILE A 198 3.32 7.27 8.65
C ILE A 198 1.79 7.39 8.74
N SER A 199 1.28 8.05 9.78
CA SER A 199 -0.15 8.35 9.93
C SER A 199 -0.67 9.25 8.80
N GLU A 200 0.09 10.28 8.45
CA GLU A 200 -0.24 11.19 7.35
C GLU A 200 -0.13 10.49 5.99
N ALA A 201 0.92 9.69 5.79
CA ALA A 201 1.07 8.84 4.61
C ALA A 201 -0.11 7.86 4.46
N SER A 202 -0.64 7.33 5.56
CA SER A 202 -1.82 6.48 5.57
C SER A 202 -3.09 7.25 5.19
N GLY A 203 -3.27 8.47 5.72
CA GLY A 203 -4.38 9.36 5.36
C GLY A 203 -4.38 9.80 3.89
N LEU A 204 -3.21 9.79 3.25
CA LEU A 204 -3.04 10.02 1.80
C LEU A 204 -3.16 8.75 0.96
N SER A 205 -3.48 7.61 1.58
CA SER A 205 -3.45 6.28 0.98
C SER A 205 -2.09 5.88 0.39
N LEU A 206 -1.01 6.60 0.70
CA LEU A 206 0.34 6.23 0.27
C LEU A 206 0.79 4.94 0.97
N VAL A 207 0.54 4.84 2.27
CA VAL A 207 0.67 3.59 3.04
C VAL A 207 -0.72 3.02 3.22
N ASN A 208 -0.92 1.74 2.89
CA ASN A 208 -2.24 1.11 3.00
C ASN A 208 -2.22 -0.17 3.87
N ASN A 209 -1.04 -0.58 4.33
CA ASN A 209 -0.84 -1.70 5.26
C ASN A 209 -1.63 -2.96 4.92
N GLY A 210 -1.74 -3.26 3.62
CA GLY A 210 -2.43 -4.47 3.17
C GLY A 210 -3.94 -4.32 3.06
N ILE A 211 -4.50 -3.12 3.00
CA ILE A 211 -5.94 -2.90 2.87
C ILE A 211 -6.18 -1.93 1.72
N LEU A 212 -6.85 -2.37 0.66
CA LEU A 212 -7.27 -1.49 -0.44
C LEU A 212 -8.58 -0.77 -0.12
N SER A 213 -8.88 0.30 -0.85
CA SER A 213 -10.13 1.04 -0.70
C SER A 213 -11.34 0.14 -0.98
N PRO A 214 -12.41 0.20 -0.15
CA PRO A 214 -13.62 -0.57 -0.39
C PRO A 214 -14.33 -0.08 -1.66
N GLN A 215 -15.03 -0.98 -2.33
CA GLN A 215 -15.89 -0.69 -3.46
C GLN A 215 -17.32 -1.06 -3.09
N TRP A 216 -18.20 -0.06 -3.02
CA TRP A 216 -19.63 -0.26 -2.85
C TRP A 216 -20.40 0.25 -4.07
N GLY A 217 -21.48 -0.44 -4.42
CA GLY A 217 -22.32 -0.01 -5.52
C GLY A 217 -23.56 -0.87 -5.68
N ILE A 218 -24.57 -0.33 -6.35
CA ILE A 218 -25.73 -1.10 -6.81
C ILE A 218 -25.43 -1.57 -8.23
N GLU A 219 -25.49 -2.88 -8.43
CA GLU A 219 -25.23 -3.53 -9.71
C GLU A 219 -26.47 -4.31 -10.17
N GLY A 220 -26.56 -4.54 -11.48
CA GLY A 220 -27.60 -5.36 -12.09
C GLY A 220 -26.99 -6.45 -12.97
N LYS A 221 -27.34 -7.72 -12.74
CA LYS A 221 -26.91 -8.85 -13.57
C LYS A 221 -28.07 -9.80 -13.80
N GLN A 222 -28.31 -10.15 -15.07
CA GLN A 222 -29.38 -11.10 -15.46
C GLN A 222 -30.74 -10.75 -14.85
N GLY A 223 -31.11 -9.46 -14.82
CA GLY A 223 -32.38 -8.97 -14.28
C GLY A 223 -32.46 -8.91 -12.75
N THR A 224 -31.41 -9.28 -12.02
CA THR A 224 -31.34 -9.13 -10.56
C THR A 224 -30.55 -7.87 -10.21
N VAL A 225 -31.15 -6.97 -9.42
CA VAL A 225 -30.50 -5.79 -8.83
C VAL A 225 -30.04 -6.13 -7.43
N TYR A 226 -28.78 -5.81 -7.11
CA TYR A 226 -28.19 -6.10 -5.81
C TYR A 226 -27.21 -4.99 -5.39
N LEU A 227 -27.08 -4.78 -4.08
CA LEU A 227 -25.98 -4.01 -3.51
C LEU A 227 -24.77 -4.93 -3.39
N LYS A 228 -23.61 -4.47 -3.84
CA LYS A 228 -22.33 -5.15 -3.68
C LYS A 228 -21.40 -4.29 -2.85
N GLY A 229 -20.81 -4.88 -1.83
CA GLY A 229 -19.60 -4.38 -1.17
C GLY A 229 -18.45 -5.33 -1.47
N GLU A 230 -17.26 -4.81 -1.75
CA GLU A 230 -16.05 -5.60 -1.97
C GLU A 230 -14.82 -4.86 -1.42
N GLN A 231 -13.94 -5.57 -0.72
CA GLN A 231 -12.66 -5.03 -0.28
C GLN A 231 -11.58 -6.11 -0.31
N GLU A 232 -10.47 -5.77 -0.95
CA GLU A 232 -9.28 -6.61 -1.04
C GLU A 232 -8.31 -6.25 0.09
N THR A 233 -7.82 -7.27 0.77
CA THR A 233 -6.81 -7.16 1.83
C THR A 233 -5.70 -8.17 1.62
N TRP A 234 -4.58 -7.99 2.31
CA TRP A 234 -3.46 -8.92 2.30
C TRP A 234 -3.87 -10.34 2.71
N ASN A 235 -4.90 -10.48 3.54
CA ASN A 235 -5.38 -11.77 4.03
C ASN A 235 -6.43 -12.43 3.11
N GLY A 236 -6.93 -11.71 2.12
CA GLY A 236 -7.98 -12.18 1.21
C GLY A 236 -8.95 -11.08 0.80
N THR A 237 -9.81 -11.42 -0.15
CA THR A 237 -10.83 -10.52 -0.69
C THR A 237 -12.20 -10.87 -0.14
N GLY A 238 -12.81 -9.91 0.54
CA GLY A 238 -14.16 -10.01 1.08
C GLY A 238 -15.18 -9.36 0.15
N LYS A 239 -16.32 -10.01 -0.05
CA LYS A 239 -17.43 -9.51 -0.85
C LYS A 239 -18.78 -9.84 -0.22
N LEU A 240 -19.66 -8.86 -0.15
CA LEU A 240 -21.06 -9.02 0.26
C LEU A 240 -21.95 -8.65 -0.92
N ILE A 241 -22.91 -9.51 -1.20
CA ILE A 241 -24.00 -9.26 -2.15
C ILE A 241 -25.29 -9.26 -1.36
N VAL A 242 -26.01 -8.14 -1.36
CA VAL A 242 -27.30 -7.99 -0.71
C VAL A 242 -28.38 -7.89 -1.79
N THR A 243 -29.36 -8.77 -1.72
CA THR A 243 -30.52 -8.82 -2.64
C THR A 243 -31.79 -8.68 -1.83
N CYS A 244 -32.86 -8.14 -2.43
CA CYS A 244 -34.17 -8.22 -1.79
C CYS A 244 -34.67 -9.67 -1.80
N ALA A 245 -35.27 -10.09 -0.68
CA ALA A 245 -35.92 -11.38 -0.51
C ALA A 245 -37.43 -11.20 -0.38
N SER A 246 -38.18 -12.30 -0.42
CA SER A 246 -39.62 -12.29 -0.11
C SER A 246 -39.89 -11.75 1.30
N HIS A 247 -41.12 -11.28 1.54
CA HIS A 247 -41.59 -10.81 2.85
C HIS A 247 -40.77 -9.64 3.42
N ASN A 248 -40.48 -8.63 2.61
CA ASN A 248 -39.78 -7.41 3.04
C ASN A 248 -38.39 -7.67 3.66
N GLY A 249 -37.75 -8.77 3.26
CA GLY A 249 -36.44 -9.18 3.76
C GLY A 249 -35.30 -8.82 2.82
N VAL A 250 -34.08 -9.01 3.31
CA VAL A 250 -32.88 -9.08 2.46
C VAL A 250 -32.29 -10.48 2.52
N LYS A 251 -31.58 -10.87 1.47
CA LYS A 251 -30.75 -12.06 1.43
C LYS A 251 -29.31 -11.61 1.19
N ILE A 252 -28.41 -12.10 2.03
CA ILE A 252 -26.99 -11.78 1.97
C ILE A 252 -26.23 -13.01 1.50
N SER A 253 -25.46 -12.84 0.43
CA SER A 253 -24.43 -13.78 0.03
C SER A 253 -23.06 -13.20 0.38
N ALA A 254 -22.37 -13.84 1.31
CA ALA A 254 -20.99 -13.56 1.65
C ALA A 254 -20.04 -14.41 0.81
N LEU A 255 -19.04 -13.76 0.22
CA LEU A 255 -18.03 -14.36 -0.64
C LEU A 255 -16.65 -13.99 -0.09
N TYR A 256 -15.83 -14.98 0.22
CA TYR A 256 -14.47 -14.78 0.72
C TYR A 256 -13.46 -15.56 -0.10
N ASP A 257 -12.50 -14.86 -0.71
CA ASP A 257 -11.35 -15.47 -1.36
C ASP A 257 -10.15 -15.40 -0.41
N ALA A 258 -9.81 -16.53 0.19
CA ALA A 258 -8.63 -16.74 1.03
C ALA A 258 -7.50 -17.48 0.27
N GLY A 259 -7.57 -17.53 -1.05
CA GLY A 259 -6.64 -18.25 -1.90
C GLY A 259 -6.56 -19.75 -1.58
N THR A 260 -5.35 -20.25 -1.34
CA THR A 260 -5.11 -21.68 -1.07
C THR A 260 -5.77 -22.18 0.20
N ASN A 261 -6.14 -21.29 1.13
CA ASN A 261 -6.77 -21.65 2.40
C ASN A 261 -8.25 -21.99 2.25
N ASN A 262 -8.87 -21.69 1.10
CA ASN A 262 -10.31 -21.88 0.90
C ASN A 262 -10.76 -23.31 1.23
N GLN A 263 -10.03 -24.33 0.76
CA GLN A 263 -10.37 -25.73 0.98
C GLN A 263 -10.30 -26.13 2.46
N GLU A 264 -9.33 -25.60 3.19
CA GLU A 264 -9.19 -25.87 4.62
C GLU A 264 -10.30 -25.21 5.45
N ILE A 265 -10.61 -23.96 5.15
CA ILE A 265 -11.70 -23.22 5.81
C ILE A 265 -13.03 -23.95 5.58
N LEU A 266 -13.32 -24.37 4.34
CA LEU A 266 -14.54 -25.11 4.02
C LEU A 266 -14.67 -26.42 4.82
N ARG A 267 -13.56 -27.16 4.97
CA ARG A 267 -13.56 -28.42 5.72
C ARG A 267 -13.79 -28.22 7.21
N ASN A 268 -13.34 -27.12 7.80
CA ASN A 268 -13.28 -26.94 9.25
C ASN A 268 -14.39 -26.03 9.81
N ALA A 269 -14.91 -25.08 9.03
CA ALA A 269 -15.94 -24.16 9.50
C ALA A 269 -17.26 -24.89 9.84
N ARG A 270 -17.81 -24.61 11.02
CA ARG A 270 -19.10 -25.16 11.47
C ARG A 270 -20.07 -24.10 11.96
N ASN A 271 -19.56 -22.98 12.47
CA ASN A 271 -20.36 -21.83 12.88
C ASN A 271 -20.07 -20.62 11.98
N TYR A 272 -21.06 -19.74 11.85
CA TYR A 272 -21.00 -18.60 10.94
C TYR A 272 -21.56 -17.36 11.60
N THR A 273 -21.00 -16.20 11.26
CA THR A 273 -21.43 -14.93 11.83
C THR A 273 -21.49 -13.83 10.78
N LEU A 274 -22.53 -13.00 10.83
CA LEU A 274 -22.49 -11.69 10.22
C LEU A 274 -21.57 -10.82 11.09
N ARG A 275 -20.60 -10.16 10.47
CA ARG A 275 -19.72 -9.24 11.18
C ARG A 275 -20.21 -7.83 10.97
N VAL A 276 -20.46 -7.14 12.08
CA VAL A 276 -20.85 -5.73 12.10
C VAL A 276 -19.89 -5.01 13.02
N ASN A 277 -19.03 -4.16 12.45
CA ASN A 277 -17.92 -3.55 13.18
C ASN A 277 -17.07 -4.63 13.89
N SER A 278 -16.90 -4.55 15.21
CA SER A 278 -16.21 -5.54 16.04
C SER A 278 -17.11 -6.72 16.49
N GLN A 279 -18.42 -6.66 16.24
CA GLN A 279 -19.36 -7.67 16.71
C GLN A 279 -19.45 -8.87 15.78
N PHE A 280 -19.71 -10.04 16.38
CA PHE A 280 -19.96 -11.30 15.71
C PHE A 280 -21.40 -11.71 15.98
N LEU A 281 -22.30 -11.48 15.02
CA LEU A 281 -23.72 -11.81 15.13
C LEU A 281 -23.94 -13.25 14.61
N PRO A 282 -24.29 -14.23 15.46
CA PRO A 282 -24.40 -15.63 15.06
C PRO A 282 -25.50 -15.85 14.02
N ILE A 283 -25.18 -16.57 12.94
CA ILE A 283 -26.14 -16.95 11.92
C ILE A 283 -26.59 -18.40 12.18
N PRO A 284 -27.81 -18.63 12.69
CA PRO A 284 -28.25 -19.97 13.09
C PRO A 284 -28.46 -20.90 11.89
N HIS A 285 -28.89 -20.34 10.75
CA HIS A 285 -29.22 -21.10 9.56
C HIS A 285 -28.68 -20.41 8.31
N LEU A 286 -27.80 -21.11 7.59
CA LEU A 286 -27.49 -20.78 6.21
C LEU A 286 -28.55 -21.38 5.28
N GLN A 287 -28.79 -20.73 4.15
CA GLN A 287 -29.72 -21.21 3.12
C GLN A 287 -29.25 -22.53 2.49
N SER A 288 -27.93 -22.74 2.41
CA SER A 288 -27.30 -24.00 1.99
C SER A 288 -25.94 -24.14 2.66
N ALA A 289 -25.38 -25.37 2.65
CA ALA A 289 -23.99 -25.57 3.05
C ALA A 289 -23.06 -24.64 2.24
N PRO A 290 -22.02 -24.05 2.86
CA PRO A 290 -21.03 -23.30 2.12
C PRO A 290 -20.36 -24.15 1.05
N LYS A 291 -19.87 -23.49 0.02
CA LYS A 291 -19.17 -24.12 -1.11
C LYS A 291 -18.11 -23.18 -1.66
N ILE A 292 -17.21 -23.74 -2.46
CA ILE A 292 -16.29 -22.94 -3.28
C ILE A 292 -16.91 -22.77 -4.66
N SER A 293 -16.98 -21.53 -5.13
CA SER A 293 -17.49 -21.16 -6.45
C SER A 293 -16.52 -20.19 -7.11
N GLY A 294 -15.78 -20.67 -8.11
CA GLY A 294 -14.59 -19.97 -8.59
C GLY A 294 -13.56 -19.87 -7.47
N ASP A 295 -13.02 -18.68 -7.22
CA ASP A 295 -12.03 -18.43 -6.17
C ASP A 295 -12.65 -18.12 -4.80
N TYR A 296 -13.98 -18.12 -4.67
CA TYR A 296 -14.66 -17.68 -3.45
C TYR A 296 -15.30 -18.83 -2.67
N LEU A 297 -15.09 -18.83 -1.35
CA LEU A 297 -15.98 -19.45 -0.39
C LEU A 297 -17.27 -18.65 -0.31
N THR A 298 -18.40 -19.31 -0.51
CA THR A 298 -19.71 -18.66 -0.53
C THR A 298 -20.61 -19.18 0.58
N ALA A 299 -21.22 -18.29 1.35
CA ALA A 299 -22.27 -18.58 2.32
C ALA A 299 -23.44 -17.62 2.09
N THR A 300 -24.68 -18.14 2.13
CA THR A 300 -25.89 -17.31 1.91
C THR A 300 -26.86 -17.50 3.05
N PHE A 301 -27.46 -16.41 3.52
CA PHE A 301 -28.41 -16.41 4.63
C PHE A 301 -29.37 -15.22 4.54
N THR A 302 -30.45 -15.29 5.32
CA THR A 302 -31.40 -14.20 5.53
C THR A 302 -31.16 -13.66 6.94
N PRO A 303 -30.63 -12.42 7.10
CA PRO A 303 -30.49 -11.80 8.42
C PRO A 303 -31.87 -11.58 9.08
N ASP A 304 -31.91 -11.67 10.41
CA ASP A 304 -33.09 -11.30 11.18
C ASP A 304 -33.23 -9.77 11.30
N SER A 305 -34.34 -9.31 11.90
CA SER A 305 -34.63 -7.89 12.06
C SER A 305 -33.58 -7.13 12.87
N SER A 306 -32.92 -7.77 13.85
CA SER A 306 -31.86 -7.14 14.64
C SER A 306 -30.62 -6.95 13.79
N MET A 307 -30.18 -8.00 13.08
CA MET A 307 -29.06 -7.93 12.16
C MET A 307 -29.28 -6.88 11.08
N ILE A 308 -30.49 -6.80 10.51
CA ILE A 308 -30.85 -5.79 9.50
C ILE A 308 -30.74 -4.37 10.07
N TRP A 309 -31.14 -4.16 11.33
CA TRP A 309 -31.03 -2.87 12.00
C TRP A 309 -29.57 -2.49 12.24
N ASP A 310 -28.76 -3.41 12.77
CA ASP A 310 -27.32 -3.22 13.02
C ASP A 310 -26.57 -2.87 11.73
N MET A 311 -26.91 -3.55 10.62
CA MET A 311 -26.27 -3.36 9.33
C MET A 311 -26.43 -1.95 8.75
N GLN A 312 -27.56 -1.28 9.02
CA GLN A 312 -27.90 0.04 8.45
C GLN A 312 -27.08 1.21 9.05
N SER A 313 -26.39 0.97 10.17
CA SER A 313 -25.55 1.97 10.84
C SER A 313 -24.07 1.56 10.90
N ALA A 314 -23.74 0.38 10.37
CA ALA A 314 -22.41 -0.21 10.45
C ALA A 314 -21.33 0.67 9.81
N GLU A 315 -20.20 0.80 10.49
CA GLU A 315 -18.96 1.33 9.91
C GLU A 315 -18.25 0.29 9.07
N GLN A 316 -18.38 -0.99 9.42
CA GLN A 316 -17.82 -2.10 8.66
C GLN A 316 -18.78 -3.29 8.64
N LEU A 317 -18.84 -3.97 7.49
CA LEU A 317 -19.69 -5.15 7.28
C LEU A 317 -18.90 -6.32 6.74
N GLY A 318 -19.17 -7.52 7.22
CA GLY A 318 -18.45 -8.68 6.74
C GLY A 318 -19.04 -9.99 7.21
N PHE A 319 -18.20 -11.03 7.18
CA PHE A 319 -18.61 -12.38 7.49
C PHE A 319 -17.48 -13.15 8.16
N GLY A 320 -17.83 -14.09 9.04
CA GLY A 320 -16.89 -14.95 9.75
C GLY A 320 -17.25 -16.44 9.60
N PHE A 321 -16.24 -17.23 9.27
CA PHE A 321 -16.23 -18.69 9.26
C PHE A 321 -15.47 -19.19 10.51
N HIS A 322 -16.15 -19.93 11.37
CA HIS A 322 -15.61 -20.35 12.67
C HIS A 322 -15.43 -21.86 12.72
N PRO A 323 -14.19 -22.36 12.88
CA PRO A 323 -13.93 -23.76 13.20
C PRO A 323 -14.53 -24.15 14.56
N THR A 324 -14.93 -25.41 14.72
CA THR A 324 -15.42 -25.90 16.01
C THR A 324 -14.31 -25.91 17.06
N GLY A 325 -14.60 -25.44 18.27
CA GLY A 325 -13.67 -25.52 19.41
C GLY A 325 -12.48 -24.58 19.31
N SER A 326 -12.55 -23.55 18.48
CA SER A 326 -11.52 -22.51 18.34
C SER A 326 -12.11 -21.13 18.60
N ASP A 327 -11.34 -20.27 19.24
CA ASP A 327 -11.64 -18.83 19.36
C ASP A 327 -11.19 -18.04 18.10
N SER A 328 -10.60 -18.73 17.11
CA SER A 328 -10.16 -18.13 15.85
C SER A 328 -11.22 -18.22 14.77
N PHE A 329 -11.18 -17.30 13.81
CA PHE A 329 -12.08 -17.27 12.67
C PHE A 329 -11.34 -16.89 11.39
N TYR A 330 -11.91 -17.27 10.25
CA TYR A 330 -11.52 -16.76 8.93
C TYR A 330 -12.64 -15.88 8.39
N GLY A 331 -12.30 -14.82 7.70
CA GLY A 331 -13.31 -13.96 7.11
C GLY A 331 -12.81 -12.57 6.86
N PHE A 332 -13.73 -11.63 6.74
CA PHE A 332 -13.42 -10.30 6.27
C PHE A 332 -14.31 -9.24 6.93
N LEU A 333 -13.90 -7.98 6.79
CA LEU A 333 -14.71 -6.79 7.01
C LEU A 333 -14.46 -5.87 5.81
N ILE A 334 -15.54 -5.24 5.35
CA ILE A 334 -15.55 -4.24 4.29
C ILE A 334 -15.86 -2.92 4.96
N ASP A 335 -14.98 -1.93 4.82
CA ASP A 335 -15.22 -0.58 5.31
C ASP A 335 -16.42 0.03 4.57
N ALA A 336 -17.40 0.48 5.34
CA ALA A 336 -18.68 1.01 4.88
C ALA A 336 -18.88 2.48 5.27
N ARG A 337 -17.91 3.11 5.96
CA ARG A 337 -18.08 4.44 6.59
C ARG A 337 -18.54 5.53 5.62
N SER A 338 -18.00 5.53 4.40
CA SER A 338 -18.35 6.47 3.34
C SER A 338 -19.65 6.12 2.59
N GLU A 339 -20.22 4.94 2.80
CA GLU A 339 -21.31 4.37 1.98
C GLU A 339 -22.51 3.93 2.83
N ARG A 340 -22.59 4.37 4.08
CA ARG A 340 -23.67 4.02 5.03
C ARG A 340 -25.06 4.36 4.49
N ASP A 341 -25.21 5.51 3.84
CA ASP A 341 -26.50 5.94 3.30
C ASP A 341 -26.92 5.09 2.10
N LEU A 342 -25.96 4.65 1.27
CA LEU A 342 -26.21 3.72 0.17
C LEU A 342 -26.73 2.38 0.71
N ILE A 343 -26.03 1.81 1.70
CA ILE A 343 -26.40 0.53 2.34
C ILE A 343 -27.79 0.64 2.97
N ARG A 344 -28.01 1.70 3.77
CA ARG A 344 -29.30 1.95 4.43
C ARG A 344 -30.44 2.08 3.42
N SER A 345 -30.26 2.90 2.39
CA SER A 345 -31.28 3.13 1.36
C SER A 345 -31.64 1.83 0.62
N PHE A 346 -30.65 1.01 0.27
CA PHE A 346 -30.91 -0.27 -0.39
C PHE A 346 -31.68 -1.25 0.51
N VAL A 347 -31.29 -1.36 1.79
CA VAL A 347 -31.98 -2.22 2.76
C VAL A 347 -33.43 -1.76 2.95
N GLN A 348 -33.67 -0.46 3.14
CA GLN A 348 -35.01 0.12 3.27
C GLN A 348 -35.85 -0.10 2.01
N HIS A 349 -35.24 0.00 0.82
CA HIS A 349 -35.90 -0.33 -0.43
C HIS A 349 -36.39 -1.78 -0.42
N CYS A 350 -35.58 -2.74 0.00
CA CYS A 350 -36.02 -4.14 0.09
C CYS A 350 -37.13 -4.37 1.13
N GLN A 351 -37.14 -3.62 2.23
CA GLN A 351 -38.15 -3.74 3.28
C GLN A 351 -39.50 -3.11 2.93
N SER A 352 -39.57 -2.32 1.85
CA SER A 352 -40.78 -1.62 1.40
C SER A 352 -41.39 -2.21 0.12
N ARG A 353 -40.90 -3.37 -0.34
CA ARG A 353 -41.44 -4.06 -1.53
C ARG A 353 -42.66 -4.90 -1.16
N ASP A 354 -43.85 -4.32 -1.34
CA ASP A 354 -45.13 -5.04 -1.30
C ASP A 354 -45.17 -6.30 -2.18
#